data_AF-A0A7W1DNX7-F1
#
_entry.id   AF-A0A7W1DNX7-F1
#
_cell.length_a   1.000
_cell.length_b   1.000
_cell.length_c   1.000
_cell.angle_alpha   90.00
_cell.angle_beta   90.00
_cell.angle_gamma   90.00
#
_symmetry.space_group_name_H-M   'P 1'
#
loop_
_entity.id
_entity.type
_entity.pdbx_description
1 polymer ?
#
loop_
_entity_poly.entity_id
_entity_poly.type
_entity_poly.pdbx_seq_one_letter_code
_entity_poly.pdbx_strand_id
1 'polypeptide(L)'
;MIASHIKAKGANYWGSSAAAISLIERARQRGVDVWADQYPYSTSGTDGSTVLIPDWAVRSEGASQGTNGRAEALRKTIADPKLLQTLRSDVAHEIARRGGAENVVVYEYTDKSLYGKPLAEIAKRWRAGPVEAAIRIQLDGLPNRAGGARMRGFSMHENDMEAFAKQSWVATSTDAGISLPEGMAADLVVLDLGTIRDKATFFEPHQYSEGVEHVFVNGVAVVDGSKITWSLPGKLITR
;
A
#
# COMPACT_ATOMS: atom_id res chain seq x y z
N MET A 1 11.96 20.31 1.40
CA MET A 1 11.90 18.98 2.04
C MET A 1 10.77 18.19 1.40
N ILE A 2 10.97 16.90 1.11
CA ILE A 2 9.91 16.04 0.56
C ILE A 2 9.64 14.92 1.59
N ALA A 3 8.41 14.85 2.08
CA ALA A 3 7.92 13.78 2.93
C ALA A 3 7.25 12.71 2.06
N SER A 4 7.99 11.66 1.71
CA SER A 4 7.40 10.60 0.89
C SER A 4 6.49 9.68 1.70
N HIS A 5 5.46 9.14 1.05
CA HIS A 5 4.53 8.21 1.67
C HIS A 5 3.81 8.79 2.91
N ILE A 6 3.31 10.03 2.88
CA ILE A 6 2.62 10.62 4.04
C ILE A 6 1.33 9.86 4.37
N LYS A 7 1.16 9.43 5.63
CA LYS A 7 0.03 8.59 6.05
C LYS A 7 -0.23 8.61 7.54
N ALA A 8 -1.52 8.52 7.91
CA ALA A 8 -1.98 8.18 9.24
C ALA A 8 -2.18 6.66 9.35
N LYS A 9 -1.12 5.94 9.74
CA LYS A 9 -1.11 4.46 9.71
C LYS A 9 -1.45 3.85 11.06
N GLY A 10 -2.53 3.07 11.09
CA GLY A 10 -2.97 2.25 12.21
C GLY A 10 -4.07 2.92 13.02
N ALA A 11 -4.92 2.12 13.64
CA ALA A 11 -6.15 2.59 14.29
C ALA A 11 -5.93 3.72 15.30
N ASN A 12 -4.83 3.65 16.07
CA ASN A 12 -4.49 4.67 17.07
C ASN A 12 -4.08 6.03 16.48
N TYR A 13 -3.82 6.10 15.17
CA TYR A 13 -3.39 7.30 14.47
C TYR A 13 -4.46 7.84 13.52
N TRP A 14 -5.60 7.16 13.38
CA TRP A 14 -6.69 7.67 12.55
C TRP A 14 -7.20 9.01 13.09
N GLY A 15 -7.41 9.97 12.19
CA GLY A 15 -7.71 11.37 12.50
C GLY A 15 -6.47 12.25 12.73
N SER A 16 -5.27 11.69 12.80
CA SER A 16 -4.04 12.48 13.02
C SER A 16 -3.61 13.31 11.80
N SER A 17 -4.23 13.11 10.63
CA SER A 17 -3.97 13.93 9.43
C SER A 17 -4.12 15.42 9.71
N ALA A 18 -5.15 15.83 10.47
CA ALA A 18 -5.40 17.23 10.81
C ALA A 18 -4.21 17.87 11.55
N ALA A 19 -3.61 17.14 12.49
CA ALA A 19 -2.45 17.62 13.25
C ALA A 19 -1.20 17.72 12.36
N ALA A 20 -0.97 16.72 11.50
CA ALA A 20 0.15 16.70 10.56
C ALA A 20 0.05 17.84 9.53
N ILE A 21 -1.12 18.01 8.91
CA ILE A 21 -1.42 19.10 7.97
C ILE A 21 -1.18 20.44 8.65
N SER A 22 -1.73 20.65 9.84
CA SER A 22 -1.55 21.90 10.59
C SER A 22 -0.07 22.20 10.89
N LEU A 23 0.74 21.17 11.17
CA LEU A 23 2.17 21.34 11.43
C LEU A 23 2.93 21.73 10.16
N ILE A 24 2.63 21.08 9.03
CA ILE A 24 3.24 21.36 7.73
C ILE A 24 2.85 22.76 7.25
N GLU A 25 1.58 23.13 7.35
CA GLU A 25 1.10 24.48 7.00
C GLU A 25 1.80 25.56 7.80
N ARG A 26 1.94 25.39 9.12
CA ARG A 26 2.70 26.35 9.95
C ARG A 26 4.16 26.46 9.52
N ALA A 27 4.78 25.37 9.06
CA ALA A 27 6.15 25.42 8.55
C ALA A 27 6.23 26.18 7.23
N ARG A 28 5.29 25.91 6.31
CA ARG A 28 5.17 26.60 5.02
C ARG A 28 4.92 28.10 5.19
N GLN A 29 4.09 28.50 6.15
CA GLN A 29 3.85 29.91 6.51
C GLN A 29 5.12 30.63 7.01
N ARG A 30 6.09 29.90 7.59
CA ARG A 30 7.40 30.44 7.99
C ARG A 30 8.42 30.42 6.85
N GLY A 31 8.01 30.12 5.62
CA GLY A 31 8.87 30.06 4.43
C GLY A 31 9.61 28.74 4.25
N VAL A 32 9.26 27.68 4.98
CA VAL A 32 9.88 26.36 4.79
C VAL A 32 9.20 25.64 3.63
N ASP A 33 9.97 25.30 2.60
CA ASP A 33 9.43 24.56 1.47
C ASP A 33 9.26 23.06 1.81
N VAL A 34 8.02 22.62 1.98
CA VAL A 34 7.65 21.25 2.35
C VAL A 34 6.66 20.70 1.34
N TRP A 35 7.02 19.59 0.70
CA TRP A 35 6.18 18.82 -0.22
C TRP A 35 6.00 17.41 0.33
N ALA A 36 4.97 16.71 -0.13
CA ALA A 36 4.74 15.32 0.22
C ALA A 36 4.12 14.55 -0.94
N ASP A 37 4.12 13.23 -0.84
CA ASP A 37 3.39 12.35 -1.74
C ASP A 37 2.60 11.28 -1.00
N GLN A 38 1.49 10.85 -1.58
CA GLN A 38 0.59 9.85 -1.01
C GLN A 38 -0.02 8.92 -2.08
N TYR A 39 -0.26 7.67 -1.69
CA TYR A 39 -0.98 6.66 -2.46
C TYR A 39 -2.49 6.72 -2.24
N PRO A 40 -3.31 6.50 -3.27
CA PRO A 40 -4.77 6.59 -3.17
C PRO A 40 -5.42 5.28 -2.70
N TYR A 41 -4.78 4.48 -1.83
CA TYR A 41 -5.34 3.24 -1.33
C TYR A 41 -5.02 3.03 0.15
N SER A 42 -5.95 2.45 0.92
CA SER A 42 -5.89 2.33 2.39
C SER A 42 -4.96 1.22 2.92
N THR A 43 -4.15 0.62 2.05
CA THR A 43 -3.31 -0.52 2.41
C THR A 43 -1.96 -0.11 2.98
N SER A 44 -1.44 -0.90 3.91
CA SER A 44 -0.07 -0.74 4.40
C SER A 44 0.71 -2.06 4.38
N GLY A 45 2.04 -1.91 4.35
CA GLY A 45 3.00 -3.02 4.38
C GLY A 45 3.69 -3.25 3.05
N THR A 46 4.99 -3.52 3.10
CA THR A 46 5.83 -3.80 1.92
C THR A 46 5.36 -5.09 1.27
N ASP A 47 4.97 -5.05 0.00
CA ASP A 47 4.66 -6.21 -0.84
C ASP A 47 3.57 -7.20 -0.32
N GLY A 48 2.69 -6.76 0.59
CA GLY A 48 1.65 -7.64 1.16
C GLY A 48 2.21 -8.63 2.19
N SER A 49 3.19 -8.19 2.97
CA SER A 49 3.80 -8.91 4.10
C SER A 49 3.19 -8.50 5.45
N THR A 50 1.86 -8.39 5.56
CA THR A 50 1.25 -8.21 6.89
C THR A 50 1.42 -9.50 7.69
N VAL A 51 2.34 -9.50 8.64
CA VAL A 51 2.59 -10.64 9.52
C VAL A 51 1.95 -10.33 10.87
N LEU A 52 1.04 -11.20 11.31
CA LEU A 52 0.35 -11.08 12.60
C LEU A 52 1.05 -11.85 13.72
N ILE A 53 1.84 -12.86 13.37
CA ILE A 53 2.57 -13.68 14.33
C ILE A 53 3.91 -13.00 14.65
N PRO A 54 4.17 -12.64 15.91
CA PRO A 54 5.43 -12.01 16.30
C PRO A 54 6.64 -12.89 15.98
N ASP A 55 7.74 -12.26 15.59
CA ASP A 55 8.99 -12.95 15.27
C ASP A 55 9.48 -13.86 16.41
N TRP A 56 9.33 -13.42 17.66
CA TRP A 56 9.77 -14.19 18.84
C TRP A 56 9.07 -15.56 18.95
N ALA A 57 7.82 -15.67 18.46
CA ALA A 57 7.03 -16.88 18.57
C ALA A 57 7.38 -17.94 17.52
N VAL A 58 8.12 -17.55 16.47
CA VAL A 58 8.46 -18.38 15.31
C VAL A 58 9.95 -18.50 15.04
N ARG A 59 10.80 -17.94 15.91
CA ARG A 59 12.26 -18.11 15.87
C ARG A 59 12.66 -19.39 16.60
N SER A 60 13.48 -20.22 15.96
CA SER A 60 14.25 -21.26 16.63
C SER A 60 15.65 -20.76 16.99
N GLU A 61 16.19 -21.21 18.13
CA GLU A 61 17.59 -20.97 18.47
C GLU A 61 18.50 -21.52 17.36
N GLY A 62 19.44 -20.69 16.89
CA GLY A 62 20.42 -21.08 15.86
C GLY A 62 19.93 -21.02 14.41
N ALA A 63 18.67 -20.65 14.13
CA ALA A 63 18.23 -20.46 12.75
C ALA A 63 18.80 -19.17 12.15
N SER A 64 19.50 -19.30 11.02
CA SER A 64 19.71 -18.21 10.07
C SER A 64 18.37 -17.67 9.58
N GLN A 65 18.34 -16.50 8.93
CA GLN A 65 17.13 -15.76 8.50
C GLN A 65 16.20 -16.49 7.48
N GLY A 66 16.11 -17.81 7.51
CA GLY A 66 15.18 -18.62 6.73
C GLY A 66 13.76 -18.61 7.32
N THR A 67 12.79 -18.88 6.45
CA THR A 67 11.38 -19.07 6.82
C THR A 67 11.05 -20.54 7.15
N ASN A 68 11.98 -21.45 6.89
CA ASN A 68 11.83 -22.88 7.16
C ASN A 68 11.69 -23.15 8.67
N GLY A 69 10.74 -24.00 9.06
CA GLY A 69 10.58 -24.44 10.45
C GLY A 69 9.76 -23.52 11.36
N ARG A 70 9.23 -22.39 10.85
CA ARG A 70 8.40 -21.45 11.64
C ARG A 70 7.17 -22.10 12.27
N ALA A 71 6.51 -23.00 11.55
CA ALA A 71 5.36 -23.74 12.09
C ALA A 71 5.78 -24.69 13.22
N GLU A 72 6.97 -25.29 13.16
CA GLU A 72 7.50 -26.14 14.24
C GLU A 72 7.89 -25.31 15.46
N ALA A 73 8.57 -24.18 15.27
CA ALA A 73 8.86 -23.23 16.34
C ALA A 73 7.58 -22.73 17.01
N LEU A 74 6.56 -22.38 16.23
CA LEU A 74 5.26 -21.99 16.77
C LEU A 74 4.60 -23.12 17.57
N ARG A 75 4.71 -24.38 17.13
CA ARG A 75 4.22 -25.53 17.91
C ARG A 75 4.89 -25.65 19.27
N LYS A 76 6.18 -25.31 19.40
CA LYS A 76 6.89 -25.26 20.69
C LYS A 76 6.38 -24.10 21.55
N THR A 77 6.17 -22.93 20.95
CA THR A 77 5.63 -21.75 21.63
C THR A 77 4.22 -21.97 22.19
N ILE A 78 3.31 -22.57 21.41
CA ILE A 78 1.93 -22.83 21.86
C ILE A 78 1.82 -23.93 22.93
N ALA A 79 2.86 -24.77 23.08
CA ALA A 79 2.90 -25.82 24.09
C ALA A 79 3.19 -25.27 25.50
N ASP A 80 3.80 -24.10 25.61
CA ASP A 80 3.98 -23.39 26.88
C ASP A 80 2.78 -22.46 27.13
N PRO A 81 1.99 -22.68 28.21
CA PRO A 81 0.81 -21.86 28.49
C PRO A 81 1.09 -20.37 28.68
N LYS A 82 2.26 -20.01 29.25
CA LYS A 82 2.64 -18.61 29.47
C LYS A 82 2.97 -17.95 28.14
N LEU A 83 3.76 -18.62 27.31
CA LEU A 83 4.09 -18.11 25.98
C LEU A 83 2.86 -18.04 25.09
N LEU A 84 1.96 -19.02 25.16
CA LEU A 84 0.68 -18.99 24.42
C LEU A 84 -0.18 -17.77 24.81
N GLN A 85 -0.23 -17.41 26.09
CA GLN A 85 -0.96 -16.23 26.54
C GLN A 85 -0.35 -14.95 25.98
N THR A 86 0.98 -14.81 26.04
CA THR A 86 1.70 -13.66 25.46
C THR A 86 1.49 -13.58 23.95
N LEU A 87 1.61 -14.71 23.25
CA LEU A 87 1.36 -14.81 21.80
C LEU A 87 -0.04 -14.32 21.44
N ARG A 88 -1.07 -14.79 22.15
CA ARG A 88 -2.46 -14.37 21.91
C ARG A 88 -2.64 -12.87 22.09
N SER A 89 -2.03 -12.30 23.13
CA SER A 89 -2.06 -10.86 23.40
C SER A 89 -1.41 -10.06 22.27
N ASP A 90 -0.22 -10.48 21.83
CA ASP A 90 0.52 -9.78 20.78
C ASP A 90 -0.20 -9.88 19.42
N VAL A 91 -0.74 -11.04 19.08
CA VAL A 91 -1.54 -11.23 17.85
C VAL A 91 -2.79 -10.36 17.90
N ALA A 92 -3.48 -10.31 19.05
CA ALA A 92 -4.64 -9.43 19.22
C ALA A 92 -4.28 -7.96 19.05
N HIS A 93 -3.14 -7.53 19.62
CA HIS A 93 -2.62 -6.18 19.45
C HIS A 93 -2.31 -5.87 17.98
N GLU A 94 -1.67 -6.80 17.26
CA GLU A 94 -1.32 -6.61 15.85
C GLU A 94 -2.57 -6.50 14.97
N ILE A 95 -3.63 -7.28 15.25
CA ILE A 95 -4.95 -7.16 14.60
C ILE A 95 -5.59 -5.80 14.91
N ALA A 96 -5.65 -5.42 16.19
CA ALA A 96 -6.27 -4.16 16.62
C ALA A 96 -5.57 -2.94 15.99
N ARG A 97 -4.24 -2.94 15.92
CA ARG A 97 -3.44 -1.89 15.29
C ARG A 97 -3.76 -1.72 13.79
N ARG A 98 -4.33 -2.73 13.12
CA ARG A 98 -4.74 -2.69 11.71
C ARG A 98 -6.18 -2.21 11.54
N GLY A 99 -6.87 -1.93 12.65
CA GLY A 99 -8.28 -1.56 12.64
C GLY A 99 -9.22 -2.76 12.75
N GLY A 100 -8.74 -3.92 13.21
CA GLY A 100 -9.57 -5.11 13.37
C GLY A 100 -9.31 -6.19 12.31
N ALA A 101 -9.97 -7.34 12.47
CA ALA A 101 -9.78 -8.51 11.63
C ALA A 101 -10.47 -8.40 10.27
N GLU A 102 -11.45 -7.50 10.15
CA GLU A 102 -12.07 -7.04 8.91
C GLU A 102 -11.07 -6.33 7.99
N ASN A 103 -10.05 -5.71 8.56
CA ASN A 103 -9.04 -4.94 7.85
C ASN A 103 -7.77 -5.76 7.52
N VAL A 104 -7.78 -7.08 7.74
CA VAL A 104 -6.68 -7.97 7.34
C VAL A 104 -7.18 -8.95 6.31
N VAL A 105 -6.76 -8.81 5.06
CA VAL A 105 -7.24 -9.61 3.92
C VAL A 105 -6.17 -10.58 3.45
N VAL A 106 -6.56 -11.84 3.22
CA VAL A 106 -5.69 -12.89 2.68
C VAL A 106 -5.67 -12.84 1.16
N TYR A 107 -4.48 -12.79 0.56
CA TYR A 107 -4.25 -12.78 -0.90
C TYR A 107 -3.63 -14.07 -1.40
N GLU A 108 -2.93 -14.81 -0.54
CA GLU A 108 -2.28 -16.07 -0.90
C GLU A 108 -2.24 -17.00 0.31
N TYR A 109 -2.70 -18.22 0.12
CA TYR A 109 -2.80 -19.26 1.14
C TYR A 109 -2.94 -20.64 0.46
N THR A 110 -2.80 -21.71 1.23
CA THR A 110 -2.93 -23.08 0.71
C THR A 110 -4.34 -23.38 0.20
N ASP A 111 -5.37 -22.91 0.92
CA ASP A 111 -6.77 -22.92 0.46
C ASP A 111 -7.11 -21.64 -0.33
N LYS A 112 -7.26 -21.78 -1.65
CA LYS A 112 -7.60 -20.67 -2.56
C LYS A 112 -8.99 -20.07 -2.31
N SER A 113 -9.90 -20.78 -1.65
CA SER A 113 -11.23 -20.26 -1.33
C SER A 113 -11.21 -19.14 -0.29
N LEU A 114 -10.06 -18.88 0.33
CA LEU A 114 -9.85 -17.79 1.29
C LEU A 114 -9.29 -16.52 0.64
N TYR A 115 -9.01 -16.53 -0.67
CA TYR A 115 -8.43 -15.37 -1.35
C TYR A 115 -9.43 -14.22 -1.38
N GLY A 116 -8.95 -13.02 -1.08
CA GLY A 116 -9.76 -11.81 -0.95
C GLY A 116 -10.64 -11.79 0.30
N LYS A 117 -10.58 -12.80 1.18
CA LYS A 117 -11.41 -12.85 2.39
C LYS A 117 -10.72 -12.14 3.56
N PRO A 118 -11.46 -11.35 4.36
CA PRO A 118 -10.94 -10.78 5.59
C PRO A 118 -10.77 -11.87 6.65
N LEU A 119 -9.80 -11.69 7.54
CA LEU A 119 -9.52 -12.60 8.66
C LEU A 119 -10.77 -12.82 9.53
N ALA A 120 -11.61 -11.79 9.69
CA ALA A 120 -12.89 -11.90 10.39
C ALA A 120 -13.84 -12.94 9.75
N GLU A 121 -13.93 -13.00 8.42
CA GLU A 121 -14.76 -13.98 7.71
C GLU A 121 -14.16 -15.39 7.81
N ILE A 122 -12.83 -15.49 7.67
CA ILE A 122 -12.09 -16.76 7.83
C ILE A 122 -12.31 -17.33 9.24
N ALA A 123 -12.17 -16.50 10.27
CA ALA A 123 -12.39 -16.87 11.66
C ALA A 123 -13.82 -17.41 11.89
N LYS A 124 -14.84 -16.71 11.35
CA LYS A 124 -16.24 -17.18 11.38
C LYS A 124 -16.41 -18.53 10.67
N ARG A 125 -15.86 -18.69 9.47
CA ARG A 125 -15.93 -19.94 8.69
C ARG A 125 -15.30 -21.12 9.44
N TRP A 126 -14.21 -20.86 10.17
CA TRP A 126 -13.52 -21.87 10.98
C TRP A 126 -14.08 -22.05 12.38
N ARG A 127 -15.14 -21.32 12.75
CA ARG A 127 -15.72 -21.30 14.11
C ARG A 127 -14.66 -21.03 15.19
N ALA A 128 -13.76 -20.09 14.90
CA ALA A 128 -12.66 -19.69 15.76
C ALA A 128 -12.64 -18.16 15.97
N GLY A 129 -11.90 -17.69 16.97
CA GLY A 129 -11.61 -16.27 17.12
C GLY A 129 -10.57 -15.78 16.10
N PRO A 130 -10.49 -14.48 15.78
CA PRO A 130 -9.50 -13.94 14.83
C PRO A 130 -8.05 -14.26 15.19
N VAL A 131 -7.73 -14.26 16.49
CA VAL A 131 -6.39 -14.62 16.99
C VAL A 131 -6.06 -16.08 16.68
N GLU A 132 -6.98 -16.99 16.96
CA GLU A 132 -6.80 -18.42 16.67
C GLU A 132 -6.75 -18.71 15.18
N ALA A 133 -7.54 -17.98 14.38
CA ALA A 133 -7.47 -18.06 12.92
C ALA A 133 -6.09 -17.61 12.41
N ALA A 134 -5.52 -16.52 12.93
CA ALA A 134 -4.19 -16.07 12.55
C ALA A 134 -3.09 -17.10 12.92
N ILE A 135 -3.16 -17.67 14.13
CA ILE A 135 -2.26 -18.75 14.56
C ILE A 135 -2.38 -19.97 13.64
N ARG A 136 -3.61 -20.37 13.32
CA ARG A 136 -3.88 -21.48 12.40
C ARG A 136 -3.35 -21.24 11.00
N ILE A 137 -3.50 -20.03 10.45
CA ILE A 137 -2.94 -19.66 9.15
C ILE A 137 -1.41 -19.87 9.14
N GLN A 138 -0.70 -19.47 10.20
CA GLN A 138 0.75 -19.69 10.29
C GLN A 138 1.14 -21.17 10.40
N LEU A 139 0.34 -22.00 11.07
CA LEU A 139 0.59 -23.43 11.26
C LEU A 139 0.32 -24.27 10.01
N ASP A 140 -0.79 -23.99 9.33
CA ASP A 140 -1.34 -24.80 8.22
C ASP A 140 -1.03 -24.20 6.83
N GLY A 141 -0.44 -23.00 6.81
CA GLY A 141 -0.22 -22.23 5.61
C GLY A 141 1.06 -22.55 4.84
N LEU A 142 1.55 -21.54 4.13
CA LEU A 142 2.76 -21.61 3.31
C LEU A 142 4.00 -21.73 4.22
N PRO A 143 4.75 -22.85 4.16
CA PRO A 143 5.82 -23.16 5.11
C PRO A 143 6.98 -22.17 5.03
N ASN A 144 7.23 -21.63 3.84
CA ASN A 144 8.35 -20.72 3.59
C ASN A 144 7.92 -19.26 3.62
N ARG A 145 6.77 -18.94 4.25
CA ARG A 145 6.24 -17.57 4.32
C ARG A 145 6.00 -17.12 5.74
N ALA A 146 6.45 -15.91 6.03
CA ALA A 146 6.11 -15.22 7.27
C ALA A 146 4.59 -15.02 7.37
N GLY A 147 3.99 -15.39 8.49
CA GLY A 147 2.54 -15.36 8.70
C GLY A 147 1.79 -16.55 8.08
N GLY A 148 2.46 -17.46 7.36
CA GLY A 148 1.82 -18.60 6.66
C GLY A 148 0.91 -18.23 5.48
N ALA A 149 0.78 -16.95 5.15
CA ALA A 149 -0.04 -16.43 4.07
C ALA A 149 0.52 -15.11 3.55
N ARG A 150 0.14 -14.72 2.32
CA ARG A 150 0.25 -13.32 1.90
C ARG A 150 -0.98 -12.59 2.40
N MET A 151 -0.78 -11.62 3.29
CA MET A 151 -1.87 -10.84 3.87
C MET A 151 -1.60 -9.35 3.70
N ARG A 152 -2.66 -8.56 3.55
CA ARG A 152 -2.58 -7.11 3.48
C ARG A 152 -3.47 -6.48 4.53
N GLY A 153 -2.90 -5.57 5.30
CA GLY A 153 -3.61 -4.73 6.26
C GLY A 153 -4.12 -3.47 5.59
N PHE A 154 -5.40 -3.19 5.76
CA PHE A 154 -6.08 -1.94 5.39
C PHE A 154 -6.08 -1.02 6.61
N SER A 155 -4.91 -0.48 6.93
CA SER A 155 -4.70 0.21 8.21
C SER A 155 -4.73 1.74 8.11
N MET A 156 -5.22 2.31 7.01
CA MET A 156 -5.38 3.75 6.83
C MET A 156 -6.87 4.07 6.69
N HIS A 157 -7.29 5.21 7.25
CA HIS A 157 -8.67 5.64 7.18
C HIS A 157 -8.89 6.58 5.99
N GLU A 158 -10.00 6.41 5.27
CA GLU A 158 -10.33 7.18 4.05
C GLU A 158 -10.33 8.69 4.31
N ASN A 159 -10.96 9.14 5.39
CA ASN A 159 -10.93 10.55 5.79
C ASN A 159 -9.51 11.14 5.90
N ASP A 160 -8.54 10.40 6.43
CA ASP A 160 -7.16 10.89 6.53
C ASP A 160 -6.46 10.92 5.16
N MET A 161 -6.71 9.92 4.32
CA MET A 161 -6.19 9.90 2.95
C MET A 161 -6.73 11.08 2.16
N GLU A 162 -8.05 11.28 2.16
CA GLU A 162 -8.65 12.43 1.50
C GLU A 162 -8.13 13.76 2.05
N ALA A 163 -7.95 13.87 3.37
CA ALA A 163 -7.44 15.08 3.99
C ALA A 163 -6.03 15.41 3.45
N PHE A 164 -5.15 14.43 3.33
CA PHE A 164 -3.83 14.63 2.73
C PHE A 164 -3.92 14.90 1.23
N ALA A 165 -4.68 14.12 0.47
CA ALA A 165 -4.79 14.27 -0.99
C ALA A 165 -5.33 15.63 -1.44
N LYS A 166 -6.12 16.31 -0.60
CA LYS A 166 -6.65 17.66 -0.86
C LYS A 166 -5.61 18.78 -0.71
N GLN A 167 -4.45 18.51 -0.11
CA GLN A 167 -3.45 19.54 0.14
C GLN A 167 -2.68 19.89 -1.13
N SER A 168 -2.51 21.17 -1.43
CA SER A 168 -1.81 21.65 -2.63
C SER A 168 -0.33 21.25 -2.70
N TRP A 169 0.24 20.82 -1.57
CA TRP A 169 1.61 20.35 -1.44
C TRP A 169 1.74 18.82 -1.39
N VAL A 170 0.67 18.07 -1.65
CA VAL A 170 0.66 16.62 -1.73
C VAL A 170 0.45 16.18 -3.17
N ALA A 171 1.41 15.45 -3.74
CA ALA A 171 1.26 14.78 -5.02
C ALA A 171 0.67 13.37 -4.85
N THR A 172 -0.08 12.90 -5.84
CA THR A 172 -0.45 11.48 -5.92
C THR A 172 0.74 10.64 -6.37
N SER A 173 0.99 9.53 -5.68
CA SER A 173 2.10 8.61 -5.96
C SER A 173 1.61 7.16 -6.00
N THR A 174 2.52 6.21 -6.23
CA THR A 174 2.32 4.75 -6.13
C THR A 174 3.46 4.10 -5.34
N ASP A 175 3.17 3.15 -4.43
CA ASP A 175 4.23 2.35 -3.74
C ASP A 175 4.84 1.32 -4.72
N ALA A 176 4.37 1.29 -5.98
CA ALA A 176 4.99 0.51 -7.02
C ALA A 176 6.33 1.14 -7.40
N GLY A 177 7.35 0.31 -7.59
CA GLY A 177 8.52 0.76 -8.33
C GLY A 177 8.08 1.16 -9.74
N ILE A 178 8.47 2.36 -10.18
CA ILE A 178 8.63 2.58 -11.62
C ILE A 178 9.78 1.67 -12.03
N SER A 179 9.44 0.48 -12.50
CA SER A 179 10.32 -0.19 -13.43
C SER A 179 10.10 0.56 -14.74
N LEU A 180 11.03 1.45 -15.10
CA LEU A 180 11.38 1.62 -16.49
C LEU A 180 12.45 0.54 -16.73
N PRO A 181 12.09 -0.71 -17.09
CA PRO A 181 13.12 -1.63 -17.57
C PRO A 181 14.00 -0.91 -18.58
N GLU A 182 15.31 -1.02 -18.43
CA GLU A 182 16.24 -0.61 -19.49
C GLU A 182 15.75 -1.22 -20.82
N GLY A 183 15.59 -0.38 -21.85
CA GLY A 183 15.11 -0.79 -23.16
C GLY A 183 13.60 -0.64 -23.43
N MET A 184 12.80 -0.18 -22.47
CA MET A 184 11.40 0.23 -22.74
C MET A 184 11.31 1.59 -23.44
N ALA A 185 10.22 1.81 -24.20
CA ALA A 185 9.91 3.10 -24.80
C ALA A 185 9.69 4.16 -23.71
N ALA A 186 10.36 5.31 -23.84
CA ALA A 186 10.19 6.45 -22.94
C ALA A 186 8.93 7.25 -23.30
N ASP A 187 7.77 6.63 -23.07
CA ASP A 187 6.46 7.24 -23.26
C ASP A 187 5.98 7.85 -21.93
N LEU A 188 5.96 9.18 -21.86
CA LEU A 188 5.75 9.94 -20.63
C LEU A 188 4.77 11.09 -20.87
N VAL A 189 4.03 11.48 -19.83
CA VAL A 189 3.17 12.68 -19.83
C VAL A 189 3.40 13.50 -18.58
N VAL A 190 3.45 14.83 -18.73
CA VAL A 190 3.49 15.81 -17.65
C VAL A 190 2.18 16.60 -17.71
N LEU A 191 1.47 16.63 -16.59
CA LEU A 191 0.17 17.27 -16.45
C LEU A 191 0.24 18.37 -15.39
N ASP A 192 -0.31 19.54 -15.68
CA ASP A 192 -0.67 20.52 -14.66
C ASP A 192 -2.02 20.13 -14.05
N LEU A 193 -1.96 19.56 -12.85
CA LEU A 193 -3.13 19.10 -12.13
C LEU A 193 -4.10 20.22 -11.74
N GLY A 194 -3.65 21.49 -11.72
CA GLY A 194 -4.52 22.64 -11.44
C GLY A 194 -5.39 23.05 -12.63
N THR A 195 -4.98 22.71 -13.85
CA THR A 195 -5.65 23.14 -15.09
C THR A 195 -6.14 22.00 -15.98
N ILE A 196 -5.75 20.76 -15.70
CA ILE A 196 -6.12 19.59 -16.52
C ILE A 196 -7.64 19.41 -16.65
N ARG A 197 -8.14 19.47 -17.89
CA ARG A 197 -9.55 19.22 -18.24
C ARG A 197 -9.74 18.94 -19.72
N ASP A 198 -10.76 18.16 -20.04
CA ASP A 198 -11.31 18.08 -21.38
C ASP A 198 -12.10 19.34 -21.73
N LYS A 199 -12.03 19.76 -23.00
CA LYS A 199 -12.79 20.89 -23.53
C LYS A 199 -13.81 20.50 -24.59
N ALA A 200 -13.71 19.28 -25.10
CA ALA A 200 -14.59 18.81 -26.16
C ALA A 200 -16.04 18.79 -25.66
N THR A 201 -16.95 19.34 -26.45
CA THR A 201 -18.41 19.26 -26.20
C THR A 201 -19.09 18.49 -27.33
N PHE A 202 -20.37 18.15 -27.16
CA PHE A 202 -21.13 17.51 -28.23
C PHE A 202 -21.18 18.37 -29.52
N PHE A 203 -21.24 19.69 -29.37
CA PHE A 203 -21.30 20.63 -30.49
C PHE A 203 -19.91 21.00 -31.03
N GLU A 204 -18.87 20.91 -30.20
CA GLU A 204 -17.50 21.26 -30.54
C GLU A 204 -16.51 20.15 -30.10
N PRO A 205 -16.46 19.03 -30.83
CA PRO A 205 -15.74 17.84 -30.39
C PRO A 205 -14.22 17.89 -30.62
N HIS A 206 -13.72 18.85 -31.43
CA HIS A 206 -12.32 18.91 -31.86
C HIS A 206 -11.45 19.88 -31.04
N GLN A 207 -11.82 20.12 -29.79
CA GLN A 207 -11.04 20.98 -28.89
C GLN A 207 -9.90 20.21 -28.23
N TYR A 208 -8.74 20.84 -28.13
CA TYR A 208 -7.64 20.30 -27.34
C TYR A 208 -7.94 20.40 -25.84
N SER A 209 -7.49 19.42 -25.08
CA SER A 209 -7.51 19.47 -23.61
C SER A 209 -6.61 20.59 -23.08
N GLU A 210 -6.92 21.10 -21.90
CA GLU A 210 -6.05 22.00 -21.13
C GLU A 210 -5.22 21.19 -20.11
N GLY A 211 -4.09 21.75 -19.66
CA GLY A 211 -3.25 21.17 -18.60
C GLY A 211 -2.34 19.99 -18.99
N VAL A 212 -2.21 19.68 -20.28
CA VAL A 212 -1.19 18.73 -20.77
C VAL A 212 0.07 19.51 -21.16
N GLU A 213 1.07 19.54 -20.27
CA GLU A 213 2.27 20.37 -20.47
C GLU A 213 3.30 19.73 -21.39
N HIS A 214 3.63 18.46 -21.17
CA HIS A 214 4.61 17.73 -21.97
C HIS A 214 4.13 16.32 -22.27
N VAL A 215 4.42 15.84 -23.47
CA VAL A 215 4.20 14.45 -23.87
C VAL A 215 5.43 13.99 -24.61
N PHE A 216 5.98 12.85 -24.20
CA PHE A 216 7.10 12.20 -24.85
C PHE A 216 6.63 10.86 -25.41
N VAL A 217 7.05 10.57 -26.64
CA VAL A 217 6.86 9.28 -27.28
C VAL A 217 8.22 8.78 -27.74
N ASN A 218 8.63 7.60 -27.31
CA ASN A 218 9.97 7.04 -27.51
C ASN A 218 11.09 8.03 -27.10
N GLY A 219 10.87 8.83 -26.06
CA GLY A 219 11.82 9.82 -25.56
C GLY A 219 11.87 11.14 -26.34
N VAL A 220 11.04 11.31 -27.37
CA VAL A 220 10.94 12.54 -28.17
C VAL A 220 9.69 13.31 -27.79
N ALA A 221 9.84 14.60 -27.47
CA ALA A 221 8.72 15.47 -27.13
C ALA A 221 7.79 15.65 -28.34
N VAL A 222 6.53 15.23 -28.20
CA VAL A 222 5.43 15.47 -29.16
C VAL A 222 4.52 16.60 -28.71
N VAL A 223 4.51 16.90 -27.41
CA VAL A 223 3.99 18.14 -26.82
C VAL A 223 5.07 18.72 -25.91
N ASP A 224 5.34 20.02 -26.06
CA ASP A 224 6.32 20.75 -25.25
C ASP A 224 5.77 22.12 -24.85
N GLY A 225 5.64 22.36 -23.54
CA GLY A 225 5.05 23.60 -23.01
C GLY A 225 3.63 23.85 -23.53
N SER A 226 2.79 22.82 -23.51
CA SER A 226 1.41 22.82 -24.03
C SER A 226 1.28 23.06 -25.55
N LYS A 227 2.38 22.96 -26.32
CA LYS A 227 2.37 23.12 -27.78
C LYS A 227 2.70 21.80 -28.46
N ILE A 228 1.92 21.45 -29.48
CA ILE A 228 2.22 20.30 -30.34
C ILE A 228 3.49 20.59 -31.15
N THR A 229 4.47 19.69 -31.08
CA THR A 229 5.76 19.85 -31.76
C THR A 229 5.74 19.31 -33.19
N TRP A 230 4.70 18.55 -33.56
CA TRP A 230 4.55 17.82 -34.82
C TRP A 230 5.60 16.72 -35.07
N SER A 231 6.40 16.38 -34.07
CA SER A 231 7.24 15.18 -34.10
C SER A 231 6.38 13.92 -34.15
N LEU A 232 6.74 12.97 -35.02
CA LEU A 232 6.04 11.69 -35.18
C LEU A 232 6.98 10.50 -34.85
N PRO A 233 7.49 10.38 -33.61
CA PRO A 233 8.45 9.34 -33.22
C PRO A 233 7.81 7.95 -32.98
N GLY A 234 6.54 7.79 -33.33
CA GLY A 234 5.79 6.55 -33.14
C GLY A 234 6.43 5.40 -33.92
N LYS A 235 6.41 4.21 -33.32
CA LYS A 235 6.84 2.96 -33.98
C LYS A 235 5.66 2.01 -34.07
N LEU A 236 5.64 1.21 -35.13
CA LEU A 236 4.67 0.12 -35.25
C LEU A 236 4.88 -0.87 -34.11
N ILE A 237 3.83 -1.16 -33.36
CA ILE A 237 3.87 -2.18 -32.31
C ILE A 237 3.51 -3.52 -32.94
N THR A 238 4.49 -4.42 -33.00
CA THR A 238 4.30 -5.81 -33.44
C THR A 238 4.13 -6.73 -32.24
N ARG A 239 3.27 -7.73 -32.34
CA ARG A 239 2.89 -8.63 -31.25
C ARG A 239 3.62 -9.97 -31.34
#